data_AF-A3ZYT7-F1
#
_entry.id   AF-A3ZYT7-F1
#
_cell.length_a   1.000
_cell.length_b   1.000
_cell.length_c   1.000
_cell.angle_alpha   90.00
_cell.angle_beta   90.00
_cell.angle_gamma   90.00
#
_symmetry.space_group_name_H-M   'P 1'
#
loop_
_entity.id
_entity.type
_entity.pdbx_description
1 polymer ?
#
loop_
_entity_poly.entity_id
_entity_poly.type
_entity_poly.pdbx_seq_one_letter_code
_entity_poly.pdbx_strand_id
1 'polypeptide(L)'
;MKRFFRFSLLALMLAVTVVAVLLAYVGYYRIRSARFASLQSELAANGGAVTLTTETEEEDEQPAPGWADGLFGENAFAELEEVTLFLNQPAPGLVGRVIRFDSPVCMNAYGQGISDDDAVAIGASSIEELDLDSTTLTPKGYAVLARARQLKHLTLVGGETEAEKLAPMADCASLSELTLIDAEMTPELVAAIAKIQSLRDLFLYQVRWPSAAGWQALGKLAQLETLRITSSKTPAGAAPALRELSNLKHIEIDFGELRSFDGVRVSPEFVQELTAIKSLESLDIGLMKVDPPLDTWPALDGLTKLTQLSLLKVRGVEDFTAIDTATQLVSLSIGEGFSDATLAGLDKLTKLEQLTIEGDTVTDEAIAILANLKTLRQVTLGPNVTKKAAQRLKDALPKCKITLMSSTGQEVENF
;
A
#
# COMPACT_ATOMS: atom_id res chain seq x y z
N MET A 1 11.95 35.41 68.54
CA MET A 1 12.72 34.67 67.51
C MET A 1 11.90 33.49 67.02
N LYS A 2 11.50 33.51 65.74
CA LYS A 2 10.63 32.50 65.11
C LYS A 2 11.40 31.19 64.89
N ARG A 3 10.83 30.06 65.34
CA ARG A 3 11.28 28.69 65.06
C ARG A 3 11.16 28.43 63.55
N PHE A 4 12.25 28.54 62.80
CA PHE A 4 12.30 28.14 61.39
C PHE A 4 12.74 26.67 61.28
N PHE A 5 11.83 25.83 60.78
CA PHE A 5 11.98 24.44 60.34
C PHE A 5 12.52 23.38 61.32
N ARG A 6 11.59 22.64 61.96
CA ARG A 6 11.83 21.26 62.41
C ARG A 6 11.38 20.31 61.29
N PHE A 7 12.27 19.94 60.38
CA PHE A 7 11.97 18.81 59.47
C PHE A 7 12.08 17.52 60.29
N SER A 8 11.05 16.68 60.27
CA SER A 8 11.18 15.32 60.80
C SER A 8 12.18 14.56 59.93
N LEU A 9 12.93 13.63 60.52
CA LEU A 9 13.83 12.74 59.78
C LEU A 9 13.11 12.09 58.58
N LEU A 10 11.83 11.77 58.76
CA LEU A 10 10.94 11.22 57.73
C LEU A 10 10.73 12.18 56.55
N ALA A 11 10.51 13.48 56.81
CA ALA A 11 10.35 14.50 55.78
C ALA A 11 11.66 14.73 54.99
N LEU A 12 12.81 14.66 55.68
CA LEU A 12 14.12 14.72 55.03
C LEU A 12 14.39 13.50 54.15
N MET A 13 14.11 12.29 54.65
CA MET A 13 14.25 11.06 53.88
C MET A 13 13.36 11.09 52.63
N LEU A 14 12.10 11.50 52.77
CA LEU A 14 11.17 11.58 51.64
C LEU A 14 11.65 12.61 50.60
N ALA A 15 12.13 13.77 51.02
CA ALA A 15 12.70 14.77 50.12
C ALA A 15 13.93 14.24 49.36
N VAL A 16 14.84 13.54 50.06
CA VAL A 16 16.02 12.93 49.43
C VAL A 16 15.63 11.86 48.42
N THR A 17 14.66 11.00 48.74
CA THR A 17 14.17 9.97 47.82
C THR A 17 13.55 10.59 46.57
N VAL A 18 12.72 11.62 46.71
CA VAL A 18 12.12 12.33 45.56
C VAL A 18 13.21 12.93 44.67
N VAL A 19 14.19 13.62 45.26
CA VAL A 19 15.32 14.19 44.51
C VAL A 19 16.14 13.10 43.81
N ALA A 20 16.41 11.98 44.48
CA ALA A 20 17.15 10.86 43.89
C ALA A 20 16.41 10.24 42.70
N VAL A 21 15.08 10.07 42.79
CA VAL A 21 14.26 9.56 41.68
C VAL A 21 14.27 10.53 40.50
N LEU A 22 14.13 11.84 40.75
CA LEU A 22 14.19 12.86 39.70
C LEU A 22 15.56 12.90 39.02
N LEU A 23 16.65 12.83 39.78
CA LEU A 23 18.01 12.79 39.22
C LEU A 23 18.27 11.50 38.44
N ALA A 24 17.77 10.36 38.92
CA ALA A 24 17.84 9.09 38.21
C ALA A 24 17.05 9.13 36.90
N TYR A 25 15.87 9.74 36.90
CA TYR A 25 15.03 9.94 35.72
C TYR A 25 15.76 10.83 34.69
N VAL A 26 16.25 11.99 35.09
CA VAL A 26 17.04 12.88 34.21
C VAL A 26 18.31 12.19 33.69
N GLY A 27 19.03 11.49 34.58
CA GLY A 27 20.24 10.76 34.22
C GLY A 27 20.00 9.63 33.24
N TYR A 28 18.89 8.89 33.39
CA TYR A 28 18.46 7.85 32.47
C TYR A 28 18.27 8.41 31.06
N TYR A 29 17.50 9.50 30.94
CA TYR A 29 17.22 10.13 29.65
C TYR A 29 18.46 10.75 28.99
N ARG A 30 19.36 11.34 29.76
CA ARG A 30 20.65 11.82 29.22
C ARG A 30 21.52 10.69 28.68
N ILE A 31 21.55 9.56 29.38
CA ILE A 31 22.28 8.37 28.91
C ILE A 31 21.62 7.80 27.66
N ARG A 32 20.28 7.75 27.62
CA ARG A 32 19.52 7.33 26.44
C ARG A 32 19.80 8.22 25.23
N SER A 33 19.68 9.54 25.38
CA SER A 33 19.97 10.54 24.32
C SER A 33 21.41 10.43 23.81
N ALA A 34 22.41 10.29 24.70
CA ALA A 34 23.80 10.11 24.28
C ALA A 34 24.03 8.79 23.51
N ARG A 35 23.37 7.70 23.93
CA ARG A 35 23.42 6.41 23.22
C ARG A 35 22.73 6.50 21.85
N PHE A 36 21.61 7.21 21.77
CA PHE A 36 20.90 7.45 20.53
C PHE A 36 21.77 8.24 19.55
N ALA A 37 22.38 9.34 19.99
CA ALA A 37 23.28 10.14 19.15
C ALA A 37 24.47 9.31 18.62
N SER A 38 25.02 8.41 19.45
CA SER A 38 26.06 7.47 19.01
C SER A 38 25.55 6.47 17.98
N LEU A 39 24.33 5.94 18.17
CA LEU A 39 23.71 5.00 17.23
C LEU A 39 23.40 5.68 15.90
N GLN A 40 22.79 6.86 15.93
CA GLN A 40 22.50 7.67 14.76
C GLN A 40 23.77 8.03 13.98
N SER A 41 24.85 8.39 14.68
CA SER A 41 26.15 8.65 14.05
C SER A 41 26.72 7.40 13.37
N GLU A 42 26.59 6.23 13.99
CA GLU A 42 27.03 4.96 13.42
C GLU A 42 26.17 4.55 12.21
N LEU A 43 24.85 4.75 12.28
CA LEU A 43 23.92 4.53 11.17
C LEU A 43 24.25 5.44 9.98
N ALA A 44 24.41 6.74 10.22
CA ALA A 44 24.78 7.72 9.21
C ALA A 44 26.15 7.42 8.59
N ALA A 45 27.12 6.92 9.37
CA ALA A 45 28.42 6.48 8.86
C ALA A 45 28.32 5.29 7.89
N ASN A 46 27.25 4.51 7.99
CA ASN A 46 26.90 3.45 7.04
C ASN A 46 25.84 3.90 6.02
N GLY A 47 25.55 5.20 5.89
CA GLY A 47 24.55 5.73 4.95
C GLY A 47 23.09 5.48 5.36
N GLY A 48 22.84 4.94 6.55
CA GLY A 48 21.51 4.73 7.13
C GLY A 48 20.88 6.00 7.69
N ALA A 49 19.59 5.90 8.03
CA ALA A 49 18.77 6.96 8.59
C ALA A 49 17.82 6.41 9.66
N VAL A 50 17.20 7.30 10.44
CA VAL A 50 16.20 6.97 11.47
C VAL A 50 15.08 8.00 11.42
N THR A 51 13.85 7.54 11.62
CA THR A 51 12.66 8.38 11.78
C THR A 51 12.14 8.20 13.21
N LEU A 52 11.68 9.29 13.81
CA LEU A 52 11.26 9.33 15.21
C LEU A 52 9.80 9.77 15.31
N THR A 53 9.05 9.11 16.18
CA THR A 53 7.63 9.41 16.47
C THR A 53 7.36 10.86 16.91
N THR A 54 8.37 11.60 17.38
CA THR A 54 8.22 12.99 17.82
C THR A 54 8.37 14.01 16.68
N GLU A 55 8.77 13.58 15.48
CA GLU A 55 8.70 14.42 14.28
C GLU A 55 7.25 14.41 13.79
N THR A 56 6.44 15.28 14.42
CA THR A 56 4.99 15.42 14.25
C THR A 56 4.53 15.36 12.79
N GLU A 57 3.94 14.23 12.38
CA GLU A 57 3.00 14.17 11.26
C GLU A 57 1.60 14.69 11.65
N GLU A 58 1.32 14.84 12.95
CA GLU A 58 0.11 15.49 13.47
C GLU A 58 0.36 16.99 13.74
N GLU A 59 -0.32 17.88 13.00
CA GLU A 59 -0.17 19.36 13.07
C GLU A 59 -0.43 19.99 14.47
N ASP A 60 -0.85 19.23 15.48
CA ASP A 60 -1.35 19.74 16.77
C ASP A 60 -0.49 19.42 18.02
N GLU A 61 0.58 18.62 17.94
CA GLU A 61 1.47 18.39 19.09
C GLU A 61 2.58 19.45 19.20
N GLN A 62 2.61 20.18 20.32
CA GLN A 62 3.67 21.15 20.56
C GLN A 62 5.01 20.43 20.78
N PRO A 63 6.09 20.83 20.08
CA PRO A 63 7.41 20.25 20.32
C PRO A 63 7.79 20.44 21.79
N ALA A 64 8.57 19.48 22.31
CA ALA A 64 9.04 19.54 23.69
C ALA A 64 9.63 20.94 23.98
N PRO A 65 9.30 21.57 25.12
CA PRO A 65 9.80 22.91 25.42
C PRO A 65 11.33 22.93 25.34
N GLY A 66 11.95 23.94 24.72
CA GLY A 66 13.41 23.96 24.50
C GLY A 66 14.31 23.89 25.76
N TRP A 67 13.75 23.98 26.97
CA TRP A 67 14.49 23.67 28.20
C TRP A 67 14.68 22.16 28.42
N ALA A 68 13.80 21.33 27.85
CA ALA A 68 13.79 19.88 27.98
C ALA A 68 15.04 19.28 27.33
N ASP A 69 15.44 19.73 26.14
CA ASP A 69 16.67 19.27 25.48
C ASP A 69 17.91 19.60 26.31
N GLY A 70 17.93 20.78 26.94
CA GLY A 70 19.00 21.17 27.84
C GLY A 70 19.09 20.29 29.10
N LEU A 71 17.95 19.79 29.61
CA LEU A 71 17.90 18.98 30.83
C LEU A 71 18.09 17.48 30.53
N PHE A 72 17.41 16.95 29.53
CA PHE A 72 17.29 15.53 29.23
C PHE A 72 18.14 15.08 28.03
N GLY A 73 18.59 16.01 27.18
CA GLY A 73 19.24 15.75 25.90
C GLY A 73 18.25 15.79 24.73
N GLU A 74 18.76 16.04 23.52
CA GLU A 74 17.96 16.03 22.29
C GLU A 74 17.32 14.65 22.08
N ASN A 75 16.06 14.64 21.58
CA ASN A 75 15.27 13.44 21.30
C ASN A 75 15.15 12.48 22.50
N ALA A 76 15.32 12.99 23.73
CA ALA A 76 15.31 12.16 24.92
C ALA A 76 14.02 11.37 25.10
N PHE A 77 12.88 11.88 24.62
CA PHE A 77 11.57 11.24 24.74
C PHE A 77 11.06 10.60 23.45
N ALA A 78 11.80 10.73 22.36
CA ALA A 78 11.41 10.17 21.07
C ALA A 78 11.52 8.65 21.09
N GLU A 79 10.62 7.95 20.40
CA GLU A 79 10.72 6.51 20.16
C GLU A 79 11.07 6.26 18.70
N LEU A 80 11.90 5.25 18.45
CA LEU A 80 12.31 4.86 17.10
C LEU A 80 11.13 4.18 16.39
N GLU A 81 10.60 4.83 15.36
CA GLU A 81 9.49 4.31 14.57
C GLU A 81 10.00 3.47 13.41
N GLU A 82 10.86 4.09 12.61
CA GLU A 82 11.46 3.50 11.42
C GLU A 82 12.99 3.61 11.51
N VAL A 83 13.67 2.57 11.04
CA VAL A 83 15.11 2.61 10.82
C VAL A 83 15.47 2.15 9.42
N THR A 84 16.32 2.93 8.75
CA THR A 84 16.92 2.56 7.48
C THR A 84 18.40 2.20 7.66
N LEU A 85 18.77 1.00 7.23
CA LEU A 85 20.11 0.46 7.24
C LEU A 85 20.61 0.29 5.80
N PHE A 86 21.68 0.99 5.43
CA PHE A 86 22.35 0.82 4.13
C PHE A 86 23.72 0.15 4.27
N LEU A 87 23.73 -1.12 4.68
CA LEU A 87 24.97 -1.83 4.97
C LEU A 87 25.55 -2.47 3.70
N ASN A 88 26.44 -1.77 3.00
CA ASN A 88 27.19 -2.36 1.87
C ASN A 88 28.33 -3.31 2.31
N GLN A 89 28.71 -3.27 3.59
CA GLN A 89 29.70 -4.15 4.22
C GLN A 89 29.15 -4.60 5.58
N PRO A 90 29.55 -5.77 6.10
CA PRO A 90 29.09 -6.24 7.41
C PRO A 90 29.41 -5.23 8.52
N ALA A 91 28.42 -4.95 9.37
CA ALA A 91 28.57 -4.13 10.57
C ALA A 91 28.19 -4.95 11.83
N PRO A 92 29.10 -5.81 12.34
CA PRO A 92 28.77 -6.79 13.36
C PRO A 92 28.07 -6.19 14.59
N GLY A 93 26.89 -6.72 14.88
CA GLY A 93 26.09 -6.36 16.05
C GLY A 93 25.39 -5.01 15.98
N LEU A 94 25.51 -4.26 14.88
CA LEU A 94 24.78 -2.99 14.69
C LEU A 94 23.27 -3.24 14.69
N VAL A 95 22.78 -4.16 13.85
CA VAL A 95 21.36 -4.53 13.76
C VAL A 95 20.79 -4.91 15.13
N GLY A 96 21.51 -5.76 15.87
CA GLY A 96 21.11 -6.13 17.23
C GLY A 96 21.11 -4.96 18.23
N ARG A 97 21.98 -3.95 18.07
CA ARG A 97 21.95 -2.73 18.91
C ARG A 97 20.77 -1.85 18.57
N VAL A 98 20.46 -1.67 17.29
CA VAL A 98 19.28 -0.92 16.81
C VAL A 98 18.00 -1.52 17.40
N ILE A 99 17.82 -2.85 17.24
CA ILE A 99 16.64 -3.55 17.73
C ILE A 99 16.50 -3.45 19.26
N ARG A 100 17.62 -3.56 20.00
CA ARG A 100 17.61 -3.44 21.46
C ARG A 100 17.48 -2.01 21.97
N PHE A 101 17.62 -1.00 21.12
CA PHE A 101 17.54 0.40 21.55
C PHE A 101 16.10 0.75 21.90
N ASP A 102 15.19 0.64 20.92
CA ASP A 102 13.74 0.92 21.11
C ASP A 102 12.82 -0.07 20.37
N SER A 103 13.36 -1.09 19.67
CA SER A 103 12.58 -2.07 18.88
C SER A 103 11.61 -1.42 17.87
N PRO A 104 12.13 -0.93 16.73
CA PRO A 104 11.35 -0.17 15.76
C PRO A 104 10.18 -0.98 15.20
N VAL A 105 9.15 -0.28 14.74
CA VAL A 105 8.00 -0.87 14.06
C VAL A 105 8.40 -1.27 12.64
N CYS A 106 9.12 -0.39 11.93
CA CYS A 106 9.57 -0.61 10.56
C CYS A 106 11.10 -0.65 10.47
N MET A 107 11.63 -1.60 9.70
CA MET A 107 13.05 -1.71 9.40
C MET A 107 13.29 -1.90 7.91
N ASN A 108 14.02 -0.95 7.34
CA ASN A 108 14.48 -0.95 5.97
C ASN A 108 15.93 -1.42 5.93
N ALA A 109 16.18 -2.64 5.47
CA ALA A 109 17.49 -3.28 5.52
C ALA A 109 18.04 -3.55 4.12
N TYR A 110 19.02 -2.73 3.73
CA TYR A 110 19.55 -2.70 2.38
C TYR A 110 21.05 -3.01 2.37
N GLY A 111 21.47 -3.81 1.39
CA GLY A 111 22.88 -4.06 1.09
C GLY A 111 23.46 -5.36 1.68
N GLN A 112 24.60 -5.75 1.11
CA GLN A 112 25.25 -7.05 1.29
C GLN A 112 25.86 -7.28 2.69
N GLY A 113 25.82 -6.27 3.56
CA GLY A 113 26.25 -6.35 4.94
C GLY A 113 25.23 -6.99 5.88
N ILE A 114 23.97 -7.13 5.45
CA ILE A 114 22.91 -7.80 6.20
C ILE A 114 22.97 -9.30 5.93
N SER A 115 23.10 -10.10 6.97
CA SER A 115 23.37 -11.55 6.90
C SER A 115 22.48 -12.38 7.82
N ASP A 116 22.61 -13.71 7.77
CA ASP A 116 21.87 -14.63 8.65
C ASP A 116 22.10 -14.37 10.15
N ASP A 117 23.25 -13.80 10.53
CA ASP A 117 23.53 -13.41 11.92
C ASP A 117 22.62 -12.26 12.38
N ASP A 118 22.27 -11.36 11.47
CA ASP A 118 21.37 -10.23 11.73
C ASP A 118 19.91 -10.69 11.80
N ALA A 119 19.54 -11.71 11.01
CA ALA A 119 18.20 -12.31 11.04
C ALA A 119 17.81 -12.85 12.42
N VAL A 120 18.78 -13.28 13.24
CA VAL A 120 18.52 -13.70 14.64
C VAL A 120 17.99 -12.56 15.48
N ALA A 121 18.55 -11.36 15.34
CA ALA A 121 18.07 -10.19 16.07
C ALA A 121 16.71 -9.73 15.53
N ILE A 122 16.55 -9.70 14.20
CA ILE A 122 15.31 -9.30 13.54
C ILE A 122 14.17 -10.25 13.90
N GLY A 123 14.35 -11.56 13.76
CA GLY A 123 13.32 -12.56 14.06
C GLY A 123 12.92 -12.66 15.53
N ALA A 124 13.74 -12.13 16.46
CA ALA A 124 13.43 -12.05 17.88
C ALA A 124 12.80 -10.70 18.30
N SER A 125 12.64 -9.77 17.36
CA SER A 125 12.13 -8.42 17.61
C SER A 125 10.60 -8.34 17.56
N SER A 126 10.08 -7.14 17.80
CA SER A 126 8.68 -6.76 17.59
C SER A 126 8.44 -6.01 16.27
N ILE A 127 9.39 -6.06 15.33
CA ILE A 127 9.23 -5.43 14.01
C ILE A 127 7.97 -5.95 13.34
N GLU A 128 7.17 -5.03 12.82
CA GLU A 128 5.95 -5.32 12.05
C GLU A 128 6.19 -5.24 10.55
N GLU A 129 7.12 -4.40 10.10
CA GLU A 129 7.42 -4.15 8.69
C GLU A 129 8.91 -4.32 8.42
N LEU A 130 9.26 -5.14 7.43
CA LEU A 130 10.64 -5.42 7.06
C LEU A 130 10.82 -5.31 5.55
N ASP A 131 11.68 -4.40 5.13
CA ASP A 131 12.11 -4.31 3.73
C ASP A 131 13.51 -4.88 3.56
N LEU A 132 13.67 -5.77 2.59
CA LEU A 132 14.94 -6.41 2.26
C LEU A 132 15.31 -6.13 0.80
N ASP A 133 16.46 -5.48 0.60
CA ASP A 133 17.06 -5.27 -0.72
C ASP A 133 18.53 -5.67 -0.68
N SER A 134 18.93 -6.50 -1.66
CA SER A 134 20.33 -6.78 -1.94
C SER A 134 21.12 -7.24 -0.71
N THR A 135 20.54 -8.13 0.09
CA THR A 135 21.16 -8.69 1.31
C THR A 135 21.95 -9.96 1.00
N THR A 136 22.61 -10.51 2.03
CA THR A 136 23.25 -11.84 1.99
C THR A 136 22.47 -12.91 2.74
N LEU A 137 21.22 -12.64 3.09
CA LEU A 137 20.35 -13.60 3.76
C LEU A 137 20.17 -14.87 2.90
N THR A 138 20.36 -16.01 3.53
CA THR A 138 20.14 -17.33 2.92
C THR A 138 18.78 -17.87 3.38
N PRO A 139 18.31 -19.01 2.82
CA PRO A 139 17.12 -19.67 3.36
C PRO A 139 17.18 -19.95 4.88
N LYS A 140 18.37 -20.03 5.49
CA LYS A 140 18.50 -20.17 6.94
C LYS A 140 18.12 -18.88 7.68
N GLY A 141 18.53 -17.71 7.18
CA GLY A 141 18.12 -16.41 7.71
C GLY A 141 16.61 -16.24 7.63
N TYR A 142 16.01 -16.51 6.46
CA TYR A 142 14.55 -16.47 6.30
C TYR A 142 13.82 -17.45 7.22
N ALA A 143 14.37 -18.64 7.49
CA ALA A 143 13.78 -19.56 8.47
C ALA A 143 13.80 -19.03 9.91
N VAL A 144 14.72 -18.11 10.22
CA VAL A 144 14.73 -17.40 11.50
C VAL A 144 13.73 -16.25 11.48
N LEU A 145 13.67 -15.48 10.39
CA LEU A 145 12.68 -14.41 10.20
C LEU A 145 11.24 -14.93 10.27
N ALA A 146 10.98 -16.13 9.75
CA ALA A 146 9.67 -16.79 9.81
C ALA A 146 9.17 -17.07 11.24
N ARG A 147 10.01 -16.91 12.26
CA ARG A 147 9.62 -17.03 13.68
C ARG A 147 9.21 -15.70 14.31
N ALA A 148 9.37 -14.59 13.60
CA ALA A 148 8.90 -13.29 14.03
C ALA A 148 7.40 -13.37 14.32
N ARG A 149 6.97 -12.84 15.47
CA ARG A 149 5.58 -12.96 15.94
C ARG A 149 4.71 -11.78 15.55
N GLN A 150 5.33 -10.67 15.16
CA GLN A 150 4.66 -9.42 14.85
C GLN A 150 4.89 -8.97 13.40
N LEU A 151 5.72 -9.68 12.63
CA LEU A 151 6.01 -9.32 11.25
C LEU A 151 4.75 -9.52 10.40
N LYS A 152 4.13 -8.41 9.99
CA LYS A 152 2.90 -8.37 9.19
C LYS A 152 3.20 -8.09 7.73
N HIS A 153 4.17 -7.22 7.45
CA HIS A 153 4.49 -6.75 6.11
C HIS A 153 5.96 -7.07 5.78
N LEU A 154 6.18 -7.68 4.61
CA LEU A 154 7.51 -8.00 4.11
C LEU A 154 7.65 -7.47 2.67
N THR A 155 8.63 -6.62 2.44
CA THR A 155 9.00 -6.17 1.09
C THR A 155 10.29 -6.83 0.66
N LEU A 156 10.28 -7.46 -0.52
CA LEU A 156 11.46 -8.10 -1.10
C LEU A 156 11.77 -7.48 -2.46
N VAL A 157 13.02 -7.06 -2.65
CA VAL A 157 13.47 -6.40 -3.88
C VAL A 157 14.45 -7.30 -4.65
N GLY A 158 14.23 -7.45 -5.96
CA GLY A 158 15.15 -8.08 -6.90
C GLY A 158 15.62 -9.47 -6.46
N GLY A 159 16.91 -9.60 -6.12
CA GLY A 159 17.54 -10.86 -5.71
C GLY A 159 17.07 -11.44 -4.37
N GLU A 160 16.19 -10.75 -3.64
CA GLU A 160 15.51 -11.30 -2.46
C GLU A 160 14.29 -12.14 -2.83
N THR A 161 13.82 -12.07 -4.08
CA THR A 161 12.58 -12.73 -4.53
C THR A 161 12.77 -14.18 -4.98
N GLU A 162 13.89 -14.82 -4.63
CA GLU A 162 14.14 -16.21 -4.97
C GLU A 162 13.25 -17.17 -4.18
N ALA A 163 12.65 -18.16 -4.88
CA ALA A 163 11.72 -19.10 -4.26
C ALA A 163 12.31 -19.88 -3.08
N GLU A 164 13.61 -20.22 -3.14
CA GLU A 164 14.31 -20.94 -2.06
C GLU A 164 14.48 -20.09 -0.80
N LYS A 165 14.74 -18.78 -0.97
CA LYS A 165 14.82 -17.83 0.14
C LYS A 165 13.47 -17.62 0.79
N LEU A 166 12.41 -17.48 -0.01
CA LEU A 166 11.06 -17.22 0.50
C LEU A 166 10.39 -18.46 1.11
N ALA A 167 10.72 -19.68 0.67
CA ALA A 167 10.05 -20.91 1.09
C ALA A 167 9.89 -21.10 2.63
N PRO A 168 10.88 -20.77 3.48
CA PRO A 168 10.74 -20.83 4.94
C PRO A 168 9.66 -19.90 5.52
N MET A 169 9.30 -18.81 4.83
CA MET A 169 8.25 -17.90 5.27
C MET A 169 6.85 -18.53 5.27
N ALA A 170 6.70 -19.74 4.72
CA ALA A 170 5.49 -20.55 4.88
C ALA A 170 5.13 -20.82 6.36
N ASP A 171 6.12 -20.84 7.25
CA ASP A 171 5.94 -21.03 8.69
C ASP A 171 5.63 -19.71 9.44
N CYS A 172 5.67 -18.56 8.75
CA CYS A 172 5.45 -17.24 9.36
C CYS A 172 3.95 -16.98 9.58
N ALA A 173 3.49 -17.22 10.82
CA ALA A 173 2.08 -17.13 11.17
C ALA A 173 1.52 -15.69 11.18
N SER A 174 2.39 -14.67 11.30
CA SER A 174 1.99 -13.26 11.39
C SER A 174 1.94 -12.53 10.04
N LEU A 175 2.60 -13.05 9.00
CA LEU A 175 2.76 -12.35 7.73
C LEU A 175 1.44 -12.28 6.95
N SER A 176 0.86 -11.09 6.83
CA SER A 176 -0.40 -10.83 6.11
C SER A 176 -0.20 -10.14 4.78
N GLU A 177 0.88 -9.39 4.59
CA GLU A 177 1.20 -8.66 3.37
C GLU A 177 2.59 -9.03 2.85
N LEU A 178 2.68 -9.23 1.53
CA LEU A 178 3.94 -9.45 0.83
C LEU A 178 4.02 -8.49 -0.35
N THR A 179 5.07 -7.68 -0.37
CA THR A 179 5.40 -6.81 -1.49
C THR A 179 6.63 -7.36 -2.22
N LEU A 180 6.51 -7.54 -3.53
CA LEU A 180 7.59 -7.99 -4.40
C LEU A 180 7.91 -6.91 -5.43
N ILE A 181 9.16 -6.45 -5.44
CA ILE A 181 9.66 -5.40 -6.35
C ILE A 181 10.73 -6.01 -7.26
N ASP A 182 10.62 -5.77 -8.57
CA ASP A 182 11.56 -6.28 -9.60
C ASP A 182 11.76 -7.82 -9.54
N ALA A 183 10.69 -8.53 -9.20
CA ALA A 183 10.70 -9.99 -9.07
C ALA A 183 10.46 -10.70 -10.40
N GLU A 184 11.00 -11.92 -10.54
CA GLU A 184 10.61 -12.84 -11.60
C GLU A 184 9.60 -13.87 -11.09
N MET A 185 8.36 -13.74 -11.56
CA MET A 185 7.23 -14.55 -11.12
C MET A 185 7.23 -15.94 -11.78
N THR A 186 8.22 -16.76 -11.40
CA THR A 186 8.33 -18.16 -11.80
C THR A 186 7.23 -19.02 -11.13
N PRO A 187 6.87 -20.18 -11.70
CA PRO A 187 5.95 -21.13 -11.06
C PRO A 187 6.40 -21.53 -9.64
N GLU A 188 7.70 -21.63 -9.41
CA GLU A 188 8.31 -22.01 -8.14
C GLU A 188 8.13 -20.90 -7.10
N LEU A 189 8.35 -19.63 -7.49
CA LEU A 189 8.12 -18.48 -6.60
C LEU A 189 6.65 -18.39 -6.21
N VAL A 190 5.73 -18.46 -7.18
CA VAL A 190 4.29 -18.43 -6.90
C VAL A 190 3.86 -19.59 -6.00
N ALA A 191 4.45 -20.78 -6.20
CA ALA A 191 4.20 -21.93 -5.32
C ALA A 191 4.76 -21.75 -3.91
N ALA A 192 5.85 -21.01 -3.73
CA ALA A 192 6.37 -20.66 -2.41
C ALA A 192 5.42 -19.67 -1.71
N ILE A 193 4.97 -18.62 -2.40
CA ILE A 193 3.99 -17.65 -1.88
C ILE A 193 2.68 -18.36 -1.48
N ALA A 194 2.20 -19.31 -2.29
CA ALA A 194 0.98 -20.07 -2.01
C ALA A 194 1.03 -20.90 -0.72
N LYS A 195 2.22 -21.18 -0.19
CA LYS A 195 2.37 -21.90 1.09
C LYS A 195 2.20 -21.00 2.30
N ILE A 196 2.31 -19.68 2.15
CA ILE A 196 2.12 -18.69 3.22
C ILE A 196 0.61 -18.52 3.48
N GLN A 197 0.06 -19.33 4.38
CA GLN A 197 -1.39 -19.42 4.63
C GLN A 197 -1.99 -18.17 5.31
N SER A 198 -1.14 -17.38 5.97
CA SER A 198 -1.48 -16.12 6.63
C SER A 198 -1.63 -14.95 5.66
N LEU A 199 -1.06 -15.06 4.45
CA LEU A 199 -1.05 -13.98 3.47
C LEU A 199 -2.46 -13.60 3.00
N ARG A 200 -2.74 -12.30 2.92
CA ARG A 200 -4.01 -11.72 2.45
C ARG A 200 -3.78 -10.71 1.33
N ASP A 201 -2.69 -9.97 1.41
CA ASP A 201 -2.40 -8.89 0.49
C ASP A 201 -1.08 -9.18 -0.25
N LEU A 202 -1.14 -9.14 -1.58
CA LEU A 202 0.02 -9.34 -2.45
C LEU A 202 0.17 -8.15 -3.38
N PHE A 203 1.27 -7.42 -3.23
CA PHE A 203 1.58 -6.27 -4.07
C PHE A 203 2.80 -6.57 -4.95
N LEU A 204 2.60 -6.44 -6.26
CA LEU A 204 3.58 -6.77 -7.28
C LEU A 204 3.98 -5.50 -8.02
N TYR A 205 5.22 -5.05 -7.83
CA TYR A 205 5.75 -3.86 -8.48
C TYR A 205 6.85 -4.24 -9.44
N GLN A 206 6.71 -3.85 -10.71
CA GLN A 206 7.71 -4.08 -11.75
C GLN A 206 8.09 -5.55 -11.97
N VAL A 207 7.17 -6.47 -11.68
CA VAL A 207 7.48 -7.90 -11.80
C VAL A 207 7.45 -8.35 -13.26
N ARG A 208 8.23 -9.38 -13.56
CA ARG A 208 8.28 -10.04 -14.87
C ARG A 208 7.68 -11.43 -14.78
N TRP A 209 6.91 -11.81 -15.79
CA TRP A 209 6.33 -13.14 -15.91
C TRP A 209 7.07 -13.93 -17.00
N PRO A 210 8.08 -14.76 -16.65
CA PRO A 210 8.90 -15.45 -17.64
C PRO A 210 8.14 -16.53 -18.41
N SER A 211 7.00 -17.02 -17.89
CA SER A 211 6.16 -18.00 -18.56
C SER A 211 4.70 -17.90 -18.16
N ALA A 212 3.81 -18.45 -19.01
CA ALA A 212 2.39 -18.63 -18.69
C ALA A 212 2.15 -19.50 -17.45
N ALA A 213 3.06 -20.42 -17.11
CA ALA A 213 2.89 -21.33 -15.98
C ALA A 213 2.93 -20.58 -14.64
N GLY A 214 3.77 -19.55 -14.51
CA GLY A 214 3.78 -18.69 -13.32
C GLY A 214 2.47 -17.93 -13.20
N TRP A 215 2.03 -17.35 -14.30
CA TRP A 215 0.77 -16.61 -14.39
C TRP A 215 -0.45 -17.47 -14.04
N GLN A 216 -0.52 -18.71 -14.57
CA GLN A 216 -1.56 -19.68 -14.21
C GLN A 216 -1.52 -20.08 -12.74
N ALA A 217 -0.32 -20.18 -12.15
CA ALA A 217 -0.14 -20.55 -10.75
C ALA A 217 -0.70 -19.51 -9.77
N LEU A 218 -0.98 -18.27 -10.20
CA LEU A 218 -1.65 -17.27 -9.37
C LEU A 218 -2.94 -17.80 -8.74
N GLY A 219 -3.70 -18.64 -9.45
CA GLY A 219 -4.93 -19.26 -8.93
C GLY A 219 -4.72 -20.14 -7.69
N LYS A 220 -3.47 -20.50 -7.34
CA LYS A 220 -3.16 -21.26 -6.11
C LYS A 220 -3.17 -20.39 -4.86
N LEU A 221 -3.20 -19.07 -5.01
CA LEU A 221 -3.18 -18.10 -3.91
C LEU A 221 -4.58 -17.89 -3.34
N ALA A 222 -5.30 -18.98 -3.08
CA ALA A 222 -6.73 -18.96 -2.72
C ALA A 222 -7.04 -18.20 -1.42
N GLN A 223 -6.02 -17.90 -0.60
CA GLN A 223 -6.11 -17.12 0.61
C GLN A 223 -6.14 -15.59 0.39
N LEU A 224 -5.77 -15.09 -0.80
CA LEU A 224 -5.65 -13.66 -1.06
C LEU A 224 -7.00 -12.95 -1.05
N GLU A 225 -6.99 -11.74 -0.47
CA GLU A 225 -8.08 -10.78 -0.47
C GLU A 225 -7.77 -9.58 -1.38
N THR A 226 -6.50 -9.16 -1.45
CA THR A 226 -6.05 -8.06 -2.31
C THR A 226 -4.91 -8.49 -3.22
N LEU A 227 -5.01 -8.12 -4.50
CA LEU A 227 -3.94 -8.24 -5.49
C LEU A 227 -3.72 -6.89 -6.18
N ARG A 228 -2.54 -6.32 -5.99
CA ARG A 228 -2.10 -5.12 -6.72
C ARG A 228 -0.99 -5.48 -7.70
N ILE A 229 -1.13 -5.11 -8.97
CA ILE A 229 -0.14 -5.33 -10.01
C ILE A 229 0.20 -4.00 -10.66
N THR A 230 1.45 -3.56 -10.48
CA THR A 230 1.92 -2.26 -10.94
C THR A 230 3.11 -2.44 -11.88
N SER A 231 3.11 -1.74 -13.01
CA SER A 231 4.24 -1.69 -13.97
C SER A 231 4.79 -3.06 -14.40
N SER A 232 3.94 -4.06 -14.53
CA SER A 232 4.37 -5.45 -14.75
C SER A 232 4.10 -5.92 -16.18
N LYS A 233 4.97 -6.80 -16.70
CA LYS A 233 4.82 -7.38 -18.05
C LYS A 233 4.29 -8.80 -17.96
N THR A 234 3.02 -9.01 -18.30
CA THR A 234 2.42 -10.35 -18.33
C THR A 234 2.80 -11.12 -19.61
N PRO A 235 2.71 -12.46 -19.60
CA PRO A 235 3.06 -13.28 -20.76
C PRO A 235 1.96 -13.28 -21.81
N ALA A 236 2.33 -13.42 -23.09
CA ALA A 236 1.35 -13.47 -24.18
C ALA A 236 0.54 -14.79 -24.15
N GLY A 237 -0.77 -14.69 -24.35
CA GLY A 237 -1.65 -15.84 -24.68
C GLY A 237 -2.06 -16.75 -23.51
N ALA A 238 -1.97 -16.29 -22.25
CA ALA A 238 -2.45 -17.07 -21.11
C ALA A 238 -3.29 -16.22 -20.14
N ALA A 239 -4.43 -16.76 -19.70
CA ALA A 239 -5.17 -16.25 -18.56
C ALA A 239 -4.72 -16.93 -17.26
N PRO A 240 -4.69 -16.20 -16.12
CA PRO A 240 -4.55 -16.81 -14.81
C PRO A 240 -5.82 -17.60 -14.49
N ALA A 241 -5.71 -18.64 -13.68
CA ALA A 241 -6.87 -19.33 -13.14
C ALA A 241 -7.52 -18.49 -12.00
N LEU A 242 -7.93 -17.25 -12.29
CA LEU A 242 -8.43 -16.31 -11.29
C LEU A 242 -9.71 -16.80 -10.62
N ARG A 243 -10.52 -17.63 -11.31
CA ARG A 243 -11.70 -18.27 -10.73
C ARG A 243 -11.45 -19.05 -9.44
N GLU A 244 -10.21 -19.50 -9.21
CA GLU A 244 -9.83 -20.25 -8.01
C GLU A 244 -9.58 -19.32 -6.80
N LEU A 245 -9.42 -18.01 -7.03
CA LEU A 245 -9.19 -16.97 -6.03
C LEU A 245 -10.50 -16.55 -5.34
N SER A 246 -11.16 -17.52 -4.71
CA SER A 246 -12.51 -17.35 -4.14
C SER A 246 -12.65 -16.35 -2.99
N ASN A 247 -11.54 -15.90 -2.39
CA ASN A 247 -11.52 -14.89 -1.33
C ASN A 247 -11.14 -13.48 -1.84
N LEU A 248 -10.80 -13.35 -3.12
CA LEU A 248 -10.27 -12.10 -3.66
C LEU A 248 -11.37 -11.04 -3.74
N LYS A 249 -11.17 -9.92 -3.05
CA LYS A 249 -12.11 -8.80 -2.95
C LYS A 249 -11.65 -7.59 -3.73
N HIS A 250 -10.34 -7.39 -3.85
CA HIS A 250 -9.77 -6.18 -4.43
C HIS A 250 -8.71 -6.55 -5.46
N ILE A 251 -8.89 -6.04 -6.68
CA ILE A 251 -7.88 -6.09 -7.73
C ILE A 251 -7.56 -4.66 -8.12
N GLU A 252 -6.27 -4.34 -8.13
CA GLU A 252 -5.76 -3.08 -8.67
C GLU A 252 -4.67 -3.34 -9.70
N ILE A 253 -4.81 -2.70 -10.87
CA ILE A 253 -3.87 -2.75 -11.96
C ILE A 253 -3.52 -1.32 -12.36
N ASP A 254 -2.32 -0.88 -12.02
CA ASP A 254 -1.92 0.51 -12.26
C ASP A 254 -0.57 0.64 -12.98
N PHE A 255 -0.31 1.83 -13.53
CA PHE A 255 1.01 2.26 -13.93
C PHE A 255 1.74 2.85 -12.73
N GLY A 256 2.93 2.35 -12.44
CA GLY A 256 3.82 3.01 -11.49
C GLY A 256 4.44 4.27 -12.07
N GLU A 257 5.23 4.97 -11.26
CA GLU A 257 5.91 6.22 -11.64
C GLU A 257 6.88 6.08 -12.83
N LEU A 258 7.36 4.85 -13.06
CA LEU A 258 8.35 4.55 -14.09
C LEU A 258 7.69 4.47 -15.46
N ARG A 259 7.74 5.61 -16.16
CA ARG A 259 7.25 5.85 -17.54
C ARG A 259 7.79 4.89 -18.63
N SER A 260 8.65 3.94 -18.28
CA SER A 260 9.25 2.98 -19.21
C SER A 260 8.37 1.77 -19.54
N PHE A 261 7.26 1.57 -18.81
CA PHE A 261 6.35 0.44 -19.04
C PHE A 261 5.05 0.92 -19.69
N ASP A 262 4.65 0.29 -20.79
CA ASP A 262 3.40 0.55 -21.54
C ASP A 262 2.12 0.09 -20.78
N GLY A 263 2.13 0.12 -19.45
CA GLY A 263 1.11 -0.46 -18.58
C GLY A 263 1.14 -1.98 -18.51
N VAL A 264 0.18 -2.56 -17.78
CA VAL A 264 0.03 -4.01 -17.67
C VAL A 264 -0.67 -4.52 -18.93
N ARG A 265 0.06 -5.27 -19.76
CA ARG A 265 -0.50 -5.92 -20.95
C ARG A 265 -1.19 -7.21 -20.53
N VAL A 266 -2.41 -7.49 -20.95
CA VAL A 266 -3.17 -8.71 -20.61
C VAL A 266 -3.84 -9.28 -21.86
N SER A 267 -4.25 -10.55 -21.83
CA SER A 267 -5.02 -11.15 -22.92
C SER A 267 -6.53 -10.96 -22.73
N PRO A 268 -7.37 -11.09 -23.78
CA PRO A 268 -8.83 -11.07 -23.63
C PRO A 268 -9.35 -12.09 -22.61
N GLU A 269 -8.72 -13.26 -22.53
CA GLU A 269 -9.09 -14.31 -21.57
C GLU A 269 -8.86 -13.87 -20.12
N PHE A 270 -7.84 -13.05 -19.84
CA PHE A 270 -7.65 -12.46 -18.50
C PHE A 270 -8.87 -11.62 -18.11
N VAL A 271 -9.33 -10.75 -19.02
CA VAL A 271 -10.49 -9.89 -18.78
C VAL A 271 -11.76 -10.72 -18.56
N GLN A 272 -11.92 -11.82 -19.30
CA GLN A 272 -13.05 -12.74 -19.10
C GLN A 272 -13.00 -13.44 -17.73
N GLU A 273 -11.83 -13.89 -17.28
CA GLU A 273 -11.66 -14.56 -15.97
C GLU A 273 -11.96 -13.63 -14.78
N LEU A 274 -11.82 -12.30 -14.92
CA LEU A 274 -12.24 -11.34 -13.88
C LEU A 274 -13.73 -11.51 -13.51
N THR A 275 -14.57 -11.87 -14.49
CA THR A 275 -16.01 -12.06 -14.26
C THR A 275 -16.34 -13.32 -13.45
N ALA A 276 -15.38 -14.24 -13.30
CA ALA A 276 -15.56 -15.47 -12.51
C ALA A 276 -15.35 -15.22 -11.00
N ILE A 277 -14.76 -14.09 -10.60
CA ILE A 277 -14.37 -13.78 -9.22
C ILE A 277 -15.56 -13.20 -8.46
N LYS A 278 -16.53 -14.04 -8.09
CA LYS A 278 -17.79 -13.61 -7.45
C LYS A 278 -17.62 -12.92 -6.10
N SER A 279 -16.45 -13.03 -5.48
CA SER A 279 -16.07 -12.35 -4.25
C SER A 279 -15.66 -10.90 -4.46
N LEU A 280 -15.41 -10.46 -5.69
CA LEU A 280 -14.84 -9.15 -6.00
C LEU A 280 -15.76 -8.01 -5.56
N GLU A 281 -15.19 -7.09 -4.79
CA GLU A 281 -15.86 -5.90 -4.23
C GLU A 281 -15.37 -4.62 -4.92
N SER A 282 -14.09 -4.59 -5.31
CA SER A 282 -13.47 -3.49 -6.06
C SER A 282 -12.56 -4.01 -7.20
N LEU A 283 -12.69 -3.38 -8.37
CA LEU A 283 -11.80 -3.55 -9.52
C LEU A 283 -11.31 -2.18 -9.98
N ASP A 284 -10.02 -1.91 -9.82
CA ASP A 284 -9.39 -0.67 -10.25
C ASP A 284 -8.36 -0.91 -11.35
N ILE A 285 -8.55 -0.26 -12.48
CA ILE A 285 -7.69 -0.35 -13.66
C ILE A 285 -7.27 1.05 -14.09
N GLY A 286 -6.08 1.45 -13.62
CA GLY A 286 -5.44 2.72 -13.93
C GLY A 286 -4.73 2.74 -15.27
N LEU A 287 -4.01 1.66 -15.65
CA LEU A 287 -3.42 1.51 -16.99
C LEU A 287 -3.23 0.04 -17.39
N MET A 288 -4.08 -0.43 -18.31
CA MET A 288 -4.04 -1.79 -18.84
C MET A 288 -4.17 -1.78 -20.36
N LYS A 289 -3.50 -2.71 -21.03
CA LYS A 289 -3.65 -2.94 -22.48
C LYS A 289 -4.04 -4.37 -22.76
N VAL A 290 -5.21 -4.58 -23.34
CA VAL A 290 -5.66 -5.88 -23.83
C VAL A 290 -5.02 -6.16 -25.20
N ASP A 291 -4.37 -7.31 -25.35
CA ASP A 291 -3.67 -7.73 -26.58
C ASP A 291 -3.79 -9.25 -26.81
N PRO A 292 -4.39 -9.71 -27.94
CA PRO A 292 -5.02 -8.89 -29.00
C PRO A 292 -6.21 -8.05 -28.48
N PRO A 293 -6.65 -7.02 -29.21
CA PRO A 293 -7.80 -6.22 -28.81
C PRO A 293 -9.07 -7.06 -28.61
N LEU A 294 -9.92 -6.61 -27.70
CA LEU A 294 -11.21 -7.19 -27.36
C LEU A 294 -12.33 -6.30 -27.91
N ASP A 295 -13.26 -6.87 -28.66
CA ASP A 295 -14.37 -6.11 -29.25
C ASP A 295 -15.27 -5.47 -28.17
N THR A 296 -15.60 -6.22 -27.11
CA THR A 296 -16.51 -5.78 -26.05
C THR A 296 -16.05 -6.24 -24.68
N TRP A 297 -16.03 -5.33 -23.71
CA TRP A 297 -15.83 -5.63 -22.30
C TRP A 297 -16.91 -6.63 -21.80
N PRO A 298 -16.56 -7.66 -21.02
CA PRO A 298 -17.54 -8.67 -20.63
C PRO A 298 -18.58 -8.14 -19.64
N ALA A 299 -19.76 -8.76 -19.63
CA ALA A 299 -20.81 -8.48 -18.66
C ALA A 299 -20.34 -8.80 -17.22
N LEU A 300 -20.79 -7.98 -16.27
CA LEU A 300 -20.41 -8.02 -14.86
C LEU A 300 -21.60 -8.37 -13.95
N ASP A 301 -22.71 -8.87 -14.50
CA ASP A 301 -23.92 -9.28 -13.77
C ASP A 301 -23.65 -10.40 -12.73
N GLY A 302 -22.65 -11.25 -13.00
CA GLY A 302 -22.17 -12.27 -12.08
C GLY A 302 -21.43 -11.72 -10.85
N LEU A 303 -20.90 -10.50 -10.91
CA LEU A 303 -20.12 -9.87 -9.84
C LEU A 303 -21.02 -9.14 -8.84
N THR A 304 -21.87 -9.91 -8.17
CA THR A 304 -22.93 -9.37 -7.28
C THR A 304 -22.44 -8.58 -6.06
N LYS A 305 -21.14 -8.63 -5.74
CA LYS A 305 -20.52 -7.86 -4.66
C LYS A 305 -19.75 -6.64 -5.13
N LEU A 306 -19.59 -6.45 -6.45
CA LEU A 306 -18.80 -5.36 -7.01
C LEU A 306 -19.52 -4.02 -6.75
N THR A 307 -18.94 -3.21 -5.89
CA THR A 307 -19.46 -1.89 -5.53
C THR A 307 -18.62 -0.75 -6.09
N GLN A 308 -17.36 -1.03 -6.43
CA GLN A 308 -16.42 -0.06 -6.95
C GLN A 308 -15.80 -0.58 -8.25
N LEU A 309 -15.85 0.22 -9.30
CA LEU A 309 -15.24 -0.09 -10.59
C LEU A 309 -14.53 1.16 -11.12
N SER A 310 -13.26 1.02 -11.45
CA SER A 310 -12.45 2.06 -12.08
C SER A 310 -11.82 1.51 -13.36
N LEU A 311 -12.10 2.15 -14.49
CA LEU A 311 -11.63 1.81 -15.83
C LEU A 311 -11.07 3.09 -16.50
N LEU A 312 -10.01 3.65 -15.95
CA LEU A 312 -9.49 4.95 -16.35
C LEU A 312 -8.69 4.91 -17.66
N LYS A 313 -7.77 3.95 -17.81
CA LYS A 313 -6.98 3.80 -19.05
C LYS A 313 -6.89 2.35 -19.49
N VAL A 314 -8.00 1.85 -19.97
CA VAL A 314 -8.09 0.53 -20.60
C VAL A 314 -7.93 0.67 -22.11
N ARG A 315 -6.85 0.13 -22.66
CA ARG A 315 -6.56 0.13 -24.10
C ARG A 315 -6.83 -1.23 -24.72
N GLY A 316 -7.16 -1.24 -26.02
CA GLY A 316 -7.45 -2.48 -26.75
C GLY A 316 -8.82 -3.06 -26.43
N VAL A 317 -9.78 -2.23 -26.01
CA VAL A 317 -11.20 -2.57 -25.89
C VAL A 317 -12.00 -1.53 -26.67
N GLU A 318 -12.89 -1.96 -27.56
CA GLU A 318 -13.65 -1.05 -28.42
C GLU A 318 -14.98 -0.62 -27.79
N ASP A 319 -15.68 -1.56 -27.14
CA ASP A 319 -17.00 -1.33 -26.56
C ASP A 319 -17.05 -1.65 -25.06
N PHE A 320 -17.55 -0.70 -24.26
CA PHE A 320 -17.78 -0.83 -22.82
C PHE A 320 -19.26 -0.89 -22.44
N THR A 321 -20.19 -0.99 -23.38
CA THR A 321 -21.64 -0.94 -23.11
C THR A 321 -22.11 -1.94 -22.06
N ALA A 322 -21.46 -3.10 -21.95
CA ALA A 322 -21.79 -4.15 -21.00
C ALA A 322 -21.55 -3.79 -19.52
N ILE A 323 -20.88 -2.68 -19.19
CA ILE A 323 -20.75 -2.24 -17.79
C ILE A 323 -22.09 -1.90 -17.14
N ASP A 324 -23.13 -1.66 -17.94
CA ASP A 324 -24.50 -1.42 -17.48
C ASP A 324 -25.14 -2.61 -16.75
N THR A 325 -24.52 -3.79 -16.86
CA THR A 325 -24.91 -5.01 -16.15
C THR A 325 -24.47 -5.02 -14.69
N ALA A 326 -23.50 -4.18 -14.30
CA ALA A 326 -22.95 -4.06 -12.95
C ALA A 326 -23.88 -3.26 -12.01
N THR A 327 -25.16 -3.63 -11.92
CA THR A 327 -26.22 -2.88 -11.23
C THR A 327 -26.02 -2.67 -9.72
N GLN A 328 -24.99 -3.30 -9.14
CA GLN A 328 -24.62 -3.17 -7.73
C GLN A 328 -23.64 -2.02 -7.45
N LEU A 329 -23.08 -1.40 -8.50
CA LEU A 329 -22.08 -0.35 -8.37
C LEU A 329 -22.60 0.85 -7.58
N VAL A 330 -21.75 1.32 -6.68
CA VAL A 330 -21.91 2.53 -5.86
C VAL A 330 -20.94 3.60 -6.34
N SER A 331 -19.73 3.20 -6.76
CA SER A 331 -18.72 4.09 -7.34
C SER A 331 -18.26 3.58 -8.70
N LEU A 332 -18.20 4.49 -9.67
CA LEU A 332 -17.72 4.24 -11.03
C LEU A 332 -16.76 5.35 -11.45
N SER A 333 -15.55 4.98 -11.85
CA SER A 333 -14.60 5.87 -12.52
C SER A 333 -14.35 5.36 -13.93
N ILE A 334 -14.48 6.23 -14.92
CA ILE A 334 -14.25 5.90 -16.34
C ILE A 334 -13.35 6.95 -16.97
N GLY A 335 -12.55 6.56 -17.95
CA GLY A 335 -11.61 7.46 -18.61
C GLY A 335 -11.56 7.33 -20.13
N GLU A 336 -10.35 7.25 -20.68
CA GLU A 336 -10.11 7.18 -22.13
C GLU A 336 -10.86 5.98 -22.75
N GLY A 337 -11.56 6.21 -23.86
CA GLY A 337 -12.33 5.19 -24.58
C GLY A 337 -13.84 5.21 -24.31
N PHE A 338 -14.30 5.97 -23.31
CA PHE A 338 -15.73 6.17 -23.05
C PHE A 338 -16.30 7.36 -23.83
N SER A 339 -17.51 7.25 -24.36
CA SER A 339 -18.18 8.34 -25.10
C SER A 339 -19.66 8.40 -24.73
N ASP A 340 -20.37 9.45 -25.13
CA ASP A 340 -21.82 9.58 -24.86
C ASP A 340 -22.61 8.32 -25.28
N ALA A 341 -22.19 7.64 -26.36
CA ALA A 341 -22.79 6.40 -26.83
C ALA A 341 -22.55 5.20 -25.90
N THR A 342 -21.33 5.05 -25.35
CA THR A 342 -21.02 3.93 -24.43
C THR A 342 -21.68 4.13 -23.06
N LEU A 343 -22.07 5.37 -22.73
CA LEU A 343 -22.80 5.68 -21.49
C LEU A 343 -24.31 5.42 -21.58
N ALA A 344 -24.87 5.10 -22.75
CA ALA A 344 -26.32 5.02 -22.96
C ALA A 344 -27.08 4.09 -21.97
N GLY A 345 -26.42 3.04 -21.46
CA GLY A 345 -26.99 2.11 -20.48
C GLY A 345 -26.73 2.45 -19.01
N LEU A 346 -25.96 3.51 -18.70
CA LEU A 346 -25.57 3.82 -17.33
C LEU A 346 -26.75 4.12 -16.41
N ASP A 347 -27.89 4.56 -16.93
CA ASP A 347 -29.11 4.81 -16.16
C ASP A 347 -29.64 3.55 -15.44
N LYS A 348 -29.21 2.34 -15.84
CA LYS A 348 -29.47 1.08 -15.13
C LYS A 348 -28.72 0.94 -13.81
N LEU A 349 -27.63 1.69 -13.60
CA LEU A 349 -26.82 1.69 -12.38
C LEU A 349 -27.49 2.49 -11.26
N THR A 350 -28.71 2.08 -10.90
CA THR A 350 -29.61 2.82 -9.98
C THR A 350 -29.13 2.92 -8.54
N LYS A 351 -27.98 2.31 -8.20
CA LYS A 351 -27.31 2.42 -6.90
C LYS A 351 -26.10 3.35 -6.91
N LEU A 352 -25.74 3.89 -8.09
CA LEU A 352 -24.53 4.68 -8.25
C LEU A 352 -24.66 5.99 -7.47
N GLU A 353 -23.71 6.23 -6.56
CA GLU A 353 -23.63 7.43 -5.73
C GLU A 353 -22.46 8.33 -6.15
N GLN A 354 -21.40 7.74 -6.69
CA GLN A 354 -20.20 8.44 -7.13
C GLN A 354 -19.88 8.08 -8.58
N LEU A 355 -19.67 9.11 -9.41
CA LEU A 355 -19.26 8.95 -10.80
C LEU A 355 -18.13 9.91 -11.14
N THR A 356 -17.01 9.39 -11.58
CA THR A 356 -15.91 10.18 -12.13
C THR A 356 -15.77 9.87 -13.61
N ILE A 357 -15.81 10.92 -14.44
CA ILE A 357 -15.57 10.84 -15.87
C ILE A 357 -14.30 11.63 -16.18
N GLU A 358 -13.22 10.90 -16.43
CA GLU A 358 -11.98 11.42 -16.99
C GLU A 358 -11.99 11.32 -18.52
N GLY A 359 -11.14 12.09 -19.18
CA GLY A 359 -11.09 12.14 -20.64
C GLY A 359 -12.05 13.17 -21.25
N ASP A 360 -11.92 13.36 -22.57
CA ASP A 360 -12.52 14.46 -23.32
C ASP A 360 -13.60 14.01 -24.32
N THR A 361 -13.96 12.73 -24.34
CA THR A 361 -14.90 12.18 -25.32
C THR A 361 -16.36 12.21 -24.88
N VAL A 362 -16.62 12.49 -23.60
CA VAL A 362 -17.97 12.68 -23.04
C VAL A 362 -18.36 14.16 -23.12
N THR A 363 -19.58 14.45 -23.57
CA THR A 363 -20.05 15.81 -23.85
C THR A 363 -21.35 16.14 -23.11
N ASP A 364 -21.93 17.30 -23.40
CA ASP A 364 -23.25 17.72 -22.93
C ASP A 364 -24.38 16.71 -23.21
N GLU A 365 -24.22 15.81 -24.19
CA GLU A 365 -25.23 14.80 -24.54
C GLU A 365 -25.41 13.75 -23.43
N ALA A 366 -24.33 13.34 -22.74
CA ALA A 366 -24.41 12.40 -21.62
C ALA A 366 -25.27 12.90 -20.45
N ILE A 367 -25.46 14.21 -20.30
CA ILE A 367 -26.21 14.79 -19.18
C ILE A 367 -27.64 14.27 -19.10
N ALA A 368 -28.29 13.99 -20.24
CA ALA A 368 -29.63 13.43 -20.25
C ALA A 368 -29.69 12.05 -19.59
N ILE A 369 -28.65 11.25 -19.78
CA ILE A 369 -28.50 9.93 -19.16
C ILE A 369 -28.15 10.08 -17.68
N LEU A 370 -27.14 10.91 -17.36
CA LEU A 370 -26.71 11.13 -15.97
C LEU A 370 -27.81 11.69 -15.08
N ALA A 371 -28.71 12.51 -15.65
CA ALA A 371 -29.87 13.04 -14.92
C ALA A 371 -30.85 11.94 -14.44
N ASN A 372 -30.81 10.73 -15.02
CA ASN A 372 -31.65 9.60 -14.59
C ASN A 372 -31.09 8.89 -13.35
N LEU A 373 -29.81 9.08 -13.03
CA LEU A 373 -29.15 8.48 -11.87
C LEU A 373 -29.49 9.23 -10.57
N LYS A 374 -30.72 9.05 -10.08
CA LYS A 374 -31.28 9.79 -8.93
C LYS A 374 -30.55 9.55 -7.61
N THR A 375 -29.71 8.52 -7.54
CA THR A 375 -28.87 8.20 -6.37
C THR A 375 -27.55 8.94 -6.34
N LEU A 376 -27.11 9.58 -7.44
CA LEU A 376 -25.85 10.30 -7.46
C LEU A 376 -25.77 11.36 -6.37
N ARG A 377 -24.63 11.38 -5.69
CA ARG A 377 -24.23 12.30 -4.62
C ARG A 377 -23.03 13.12 -5.02
N GLN A 378 -22.13 12.54 -5.81
CA GLN A 378 -20.95 13.21 -6.33
C GLN A 378 -20.74 12.82 -7.78
N VAL A 379 -20.51 13.80 -8.64
CA VAL A 379 -20.13 13.58 -10.03
C VAL A 379 -19.00 14.53 -10.42
N THR A 380 -17.92 13.96 -10.93
CA THR A 380 -16.82 14.70 -11.55
C THR A 380 -16.92 14.51 -13.05
N LEU A 381 -16.98 15.61 -13.79
CA LEU A 381 -17.19 15.62 -15.23
C LEU A 381 -15.94 16.13 -15.96
N GLY A 382 -15.65 15.51 -17.09
CA GLY A 382 -14.52 15.86 -17.95
C GLY A 382 -14.63 17.26 -18.60
N PRO A 383 -13.54 17.72 -19.22
CA PRO A 383 -13.41 19.10 -19.72
C PRO A 383 -14.37 19.50 -20.84
N ASN A 384 -14.99 18.55 -21.54
CA ASN A 384 -15.88 18.82 -22.66
C ASN A 384 -17.36 18.95 -22.25
N VAL A 385 -17.66 18.88 -20.96
CA VAL A 385 -18.98 19.21 -20.43
C VAL A 385 -19.04 20.69 -20.07
N THR A 386 -20.02 21.39 -20.65
CA THR A 386 -20.16 22.83 -20.41
C THR A 386 -20.76 23.14 -19.04
N LYS A 387 -20.44 24.33 -18.50
CA LYS A 387 -21.08 24.87 -17.29
C LYS A 387 -22.61 24.84 -17.34
N LYS A 388 -23.18 25.10 -18.53
CA LYS A 388 -24.64 25.07 -18.75
C LYS A 388 -25.20 23.66 -18.66
N ALA A 389 -24.46 22.65 -19.11
CA ALA A 389 -24.80 21.24 -18.94
C ALA A 389 -24.70 20.82 -17.47
N ALA A 390 -23.60 21.17 -16.79
CA ALA A 390 -23.43 20.93 -15.36
C ALA A 390 -24.58 21.54 -14.53
N GLN A 391 -24.99 22.77 -14.84
CA GLN A 391 -26.15 23.39 -14.18
C GLN A 391 -27.45 22.63 -14.44
N ARG A 392 -27.69 22.18 -15.69
CA ARG A 392 -28.87 21.33 -16.00
C ARG A 392 -28.87 20.03 -15.19
N LEU A 393 -27.69 19.43 -15.01
CA LEU A 393 -27.54 18.24 -14.17
C LEU A 393 -27.80 18.58 -12.69
N LYS A 394 -27.31 19.72 -12.20
CA LYS A 394 -27.55 20.20 -10.83
C LYS A 394 -29.03 20.42 -10.56
N ASP A 395 -29.75 21.03 -11.51
CA ASP A 395 -31.19 21.26 -11.40
C ASP A 395 -31.97 19.94 -11.38
N ALA A 396 -31.52 18.93 -12.15
CA ALA A 396 -32.11 17.60 -12.16
C ALA A 396 -31.77 16.76 -10.92
N LEU A 397 -30.60 17.00 -10.31
CA LEU A 397 -30.04 16.28 -9.16
C LEU A 397 -29.58 17.28 -8.08
N PRO A 398 -30.51 17.94 -7.37
CA PRO A 398 -30.18 19.06 -6.48
C PRO A 398 -29.31 18.68 -5.27
N LYS A 399 -29.26 17.40 -4.91
CA LYS A 399 -28.44 16.86 -3.82
C LYS A 399 -27.05 16.36 -4.27
N CYS A 400 -26.78 16.37 -5.57
CA CYS A 400 -25.50 15.92 -6.11
C CYS A 400 -24.50 17.09 -6.13
N LYS A 401 -23.29 16.87 -5.61
CA LYS A 401 -22.15 17.76 -5.79
C LYS A 401 -21.58 17.51 -7.19
N ILE A 402 -21.49 18.55 -8.00
CA ILE A 402 -20.98 18.45 -9.37
C ILE A 402 -19.68 19.21 -9.46
N THR A 403 -18.63 18.55 -9.94
CA THR A 403 -17.31 19.14 -10.11
C THR A 403 -16.91 19.06 -11.58
N LEU A 404 -16.47 20.18 -12.16
CA LEU A 404 -15.93 20.25 -13.51
C LEU A 404 -14.40 20.22 -13.49
N MET A 405 -13.82 19.38 -14.33
CA MET A 405 -12.37 19.26 -14.49
C MET A 405 -11.86 20.02 -15.71
N SER A 406 -10.62 20.51 -15.65
CA SER A 406 -9.91 21.07 -16.80
C SER A 406 -9.31 19.96 -17.67
N SER A 407 -8.85 20.32 -18.87
CA SER A 407 -8.04 19.43 -19.70
C SER A 407 -6.68 19.07 -19.07
N THR A 408 -6.26 19.78 -18.03
CA THR A 408 -5.06 19.49 -17.23
C THR A 408 -5.36 18.65 -15.98
N GLY A 409 -6.60 18.18 -15.80
CA GLY A 409 -7.01 17.38 -14.64
C GLY A 409 -7.13 18.18 -13.34
N GLN A 410 -7.23 19.51 -13.41
CA GLN A 410 -7.43 20.36 -12.25
C GLN A 410 -8.91 20.69 -12.07
N GLU A 411 -9.35 20.81 -10.82
CA GLU A 411 -10.69 21.29 -10.50
C GLU A 411 -10.87 22.73 -11.00
N VAL A 412 -11.90 22.95 -11.80
CA VAL A 412 -12.22 24.26 -12.38
C VAL A 412 -13.36 24.92 -11.62
N GLU A 413 -14.41 24.17 -11.29
CA GLU A 413 -15.63 24.72 -10.71
C GLU A 413 -16.50 23.66 -10.04
N ASN A 414 -17.23 24.06 -9.00
CA ASN A 414 -18.20 23.24 -8.27
C ASN A 414 -19.60 23.84 -8.36
N PHE A 415 -20.62 22.98 -8.44
CA PHE A 415 -22.05 23.34 -8.49
C PHE A 415 -22.88 22.64 -7.42
#